data_AF-A0A1R3UX16-F1
#
_entry.id   AF-A0A1R3UX16-F1
#
_cell.length_a   1.000
_cell.length_b   1.000
_cell.length_c   1.000
_cell.angle_alpha   90.00
_cell.angle_beta   90.00
_cell.angle_gamma   90.00
#
_symmetry.space_group_name_H-M   'P 1'
#
loop_
_entity.id
_entity.type
_entity.pdbx_description
1 polymer ?
#
loop_
_entity_poly.entity_id
_entity_poly.type
_entity_poly.pdbx_seq_one_letter_code
_entity_poly.pdbx_strand_id
1 'polypeptide(L)'
;MDTTAELRAGAEEEPEDSSSTPVRQLALWPPPRSTRHNGKRRRRITRVGIAAIVLLLVGGGVAATWAYLDDSDQGPVTATSEPDEFEGSWSGLMHQVNTEGDPVAEWDAQVRIEEGAERGSTAWTTFSCSGTLELSARDGDRLVYTYIETSDPEERCVDEAELTLWPTSGPGLNAEWTSVTKEGTRMVSTGTLD
;
A
#
# COMPACT_ATOMS: atom_id res chain seq x y z
N MET A 1 -27.78 -20.97 -87.48
CA MET A 1 -28.92 -20.07 -87.29
C MET A 1 -30.03 -20.89 -86.68
N ASP A 2 -30.48 -20.42 -85.51
CA ASP A 2 -31.65 -20.82 -84.70
C ASP A 2 -31.84 -22.27 -84.27
N THR A 3 -31.63 -22.50 -82.97
CA THR A 3 -32.29 -23.59 -82.25
C THR A 3 -32.58 -23.13 -80.81
N THR A 4 -33.86 -22.89 -80.55
CA THR A 4 -34.51 -22.66 -79.26
C THR A 4 -34.34 -23.84 -78.30
N ALA A 5 -34.04 -23.56 -77.04
CA ALA A 5 -34.51 -24.34 -75.88
C ALA A 5 -34.21 -23.57 -74.58
N GLU A 6 -35.19 -22.83 -74.07
CA GLU A 6 -35.25 -22.53 -72.63
C GLU A 6 -35.84 -23.76 -71.93
N LEU A 7 -35.00 -24.48 -71.19
CA LEU A 7 -35.39 -25.51 -70.24
C LEU A 7 -34.93 -25.05 -68.87
N ARG A 8 -35.89 -24.62 -68.03
CA ARG A 8 -35.68 -24.29 -66.63
C ARG A 8 -36.14 -25.49 -65.79
N ALA A 9 -35.21 -26.29 -65.30
CA ALA A 9 -35.43 -27.32 -64.28
C ALA A 9 -34.10 -27.80 -63.67
N GLY A 10 -34.07 -28.01 -62.34
CA GLY A 10 -32.97 -28.64 -61.58
C GLY A 10 -32.48 -27.72 -60.45
N ALA A 11 -32.88 -27.95 -59.20
CA ALA A 11 -32.32 -28.92 -58.22
C ALA A 11 -31.18 -28.25 -57.42
N GLU A 12 -31.45 -27.88 -56.15
CA GLU A 12 -31.02 -28.58 -54.93
C GLU A 12 -29.56 -28.27 -54.57
N GLU A 13 -29.30 -27.45 -53.55
CA GLU A 13 -28.17 -27.57 -52.59
C GLU A 13 -28.52 -26.83 -51.27
N GLU A 14 -28.75 -27.58 -50.18
CA GLU A 14 -28.54 -27.18 -48.77
C GLU A 14 -27.04 -26.82 -48.54
N PRO A 15 -26.59 -26.03 -47.52
CA PRO A 15 -26.69 -26.47 -46.11
C PRO A 15 -26.57 -25.40 -44.98
N GLU A 16 -26.67 -25.91 -43.74
CA GLU A 16 -25.88 -25.56 -42.55
C GLU A 16 -26.29 -24.39 -41.62
N ASP A 17 -26.72 -24.80 -40.41
CA ASP A 17 -26.27 -24.36 -39.08
C ASP A 17 -26.03 -22.85 -38.85
N SER A 18 -27.08 -22.15 -38.46
CA SER A 18 -26.93 -20.88 -37.72
C SER A 18 -26.73 -21.13 -36.23
N SER A 19 -25.50 -21.53 -35.90
CA SER A 19 -24.95 -21.50 -34.54
C SER A 19 -24.76 -20.05 -34.09
N SER A 20 -25.71 -19.54 -33.30
CA SER A 20 -25.61 -18.26 -32.61
C SER A 20 -24.57 -18.35 -31.49
N THR A 21 -23.31 -18.02 -31.79
CA THR A 21 -22.29 -17.79 -30.76
C THR A 21 -22.30 -16.32 -30.32
N PRO A 22 -22.37 -16.03 -29.02
CA PRO A 22 -22.29 -14.66 -28.54
C PRO A 22 -20.87 -14.12 -28.70
N VAL A 23 -20.76 -12.97 -29.39
CA VAL A 23 -19.52 -12.19 -29.49
C VAL A 23 -19.13 -11.72 -28.08
N ARG A 24 -18.17 -12.42 -27.45
CA ARG A 24 -17.49 -11.90 -26.27
C ARG A 24 -16.69 -10.67 -26.70
N GLN A 25 -17.13 -9.49 -26.26
CA GLN A 25 -16.33 -8.28 -26.32
C GLN A 25 -15.01 -8.55 -25.58
N LEU A 26 -13.94 -8.72 -26.35
CA LEU A 26 -12.58 -8.75 -25.84
C LEU A 26 -12.25 -7.32 -25.41
N ALA A 27 -12.17 -7.08 -24.11
CA ALA A 27 -11.65 -5.84 -23.56
C ALA A 27 -10.24 -5.62 -24.15
N LEU A 28 -10.05 -4.52 -24.89
CA LEU A 28 -8.78 -4.12 -25.51
C LEU A 28 -7.76 -3.56 -24.51
N TRP A 29 -8.02 -3.69 -23.21
CA TRP A 29 -7.09 -3.26 -22.18
C TRP A 29 -6.23 -4.46 -21.75
N PRO A 30 -4.90 -4.43 -21.95
CA PRO A 30 -4.05 -5.47 -21.39
C PRO A 30 -4.16 -5.44 -19.86
N PRO A 31 -4.35 -6.59 -19.18
CA PRO A 31 -4.34 -6.62 -17.73
C PRO A 31 -2.98 -6.11 -17.23
N PRO A 32 -2.94 -5.32 -16.14
CA PRO A 32 -1.68 -4.82 -15.58
C PRO A 32 -0.74 -5.99 -15.34
N ARG A 33 0.48 -5.88 -15.89
CA ARG A 33 1.49 -6.94 -15.78
C ARG A 33 1.91 -7.01 -14.32
N SER A 34 1.54 -8.10 -13.64
CA SER A 34 1.97 -8.34 -12.27
C SER A 34 3.49 -8.42 -12.18
N THR A 35 4.13 -7.46 -11.50
CA THR A 35 5.58 -7.44 -11.18
C THR A 35 5.94 -8.42 -10.04
N ARG A 36 5.02 -9.31 -9.66
CA ARG A 36 5.09 -10.27 -8.54
C ARG A 36 6.34 -11.16 -8.49
N HIS A 37 7.12 -11.24 -9.56
CA HIS A 37 8.26 -12.16 -9.66
C HIS A 37 9.62 -11.59 -9.22
N ASN A 38 9.82 -10.27 -9.17
CA ASN A 38 11.15 -9.71 -8.81
C ASN A 38 11.36 -9.57 -7.29
N GLY A 39 10.32 -9.38 -6.48
CA GLY A 39 10.46 -9.22 -5.03
C GLY A 39 10.84 -10.51 -4.26
N LYS A 40 10.60 -11.70 -4.82
CA LYS A 40 10.70 -12.96 -4.08
C LYS A 40 12.15 -13.37 -3.76
N ARG A 41 13.13 -12.91 -4.57
CA ARG A 41 14.56 -13.21 -4.35
C ARG A 41 15.21 -12.27 -3.34
N ARG A 42 14.81 -10.98 -3.31
CA ARG A 42 15.27 -9.99 -2.32
C ARG A 42 14.73 -10.31 -0.92
N ARG A 43 13.45 -10.72 -0.81
CA ARG A 43 12.81 -11.13 0.47
C ARG A 43 13.51 -12.29 1.20
N ARG A 44 14.23 -13.19 0.50
CA ARG A 44 14.98 -14.26 1.18
C ARG A 44 16.30 -13.78 1.79
N ILE A 45 16.93 -12.74 1.23
CA ILE A 45 18.21 -12.24 1.73
C ILE A 45 17.97 -11.31 2.94
N THR A 46 16.92 -10.48 2.90
CA THR A 46 16.59 -9.58 4.02
C THR A 46 16.12 -10.33 5.28
N ARG A 47 15.36 -11.43 5.13
CA ARG A 47 14.89 -12.25 6.27
C ARG A 47 16.02 -12.95 7.03
N VAL A 48 17.14 -13.26 6.37
CA VAL A 48 18.29 -13.90 7.04
C VAL A 48 19.15 -12.86 7.78
N GLY A 49 19.19 -11.61 7.33
CA GLY A 49 19.93 -10.53 8.01
C GLY A 49 19.31 -10.08 9.33
N ILE A 50 17.97 -9.97 9.40
CA ILE A 50 17.28 -9.42 10.58
C ILE A 50 17.34 -10.39 11.78
N ALA A 51 17.26 -11.71 11.53
CA ALA A 51 17.33 -12.71 12.60
C ALA A 51 18.68 -12.72 13.34
N ALA A 52 19.78 -12.36 12.66
CA ALA A 52 21.10 -12.29 13.29
C ALA A 52 21.26 -11.07 14.21
N ILE A 53 20.59 -9.95 13.91
CA ILE A 53 20.70 -8.71 14.70
C ILE A 53 19.85 -8.80 15.98
N VAL A 54 18.65 -9.39 15.91
CA VAL A 54 17.78 -9.57 17.09
C VAL A 54 18.42 -10.52 18.12
N LEU A 55 19.10 -11.57 17.67
CA LEU A 55 19.83 -12.49 18.57
C LEU A 55 21.05 -11.82 19.24
N LEU A 56 21.67 -10.82 18.62
CA LEU A 56 22.77 -10.07 19.22
C LEU A 56 22.28 -9.01 20.23
N LEU A 57 21.09 -8.44 20.03
CA LEU A 57 20.52 -7.43 20.93
C LEU A 57 19.90 -8.01 22.21
N VAL A 58 19.45 -9.27 22.20
CA VAL A 58 18.94 -9.94 23.42
C VAL A 58 20.07 -10.43 24.33
N GLY A 59 21.31 -10.54 23.83
CA GLY A 59 22.46 -11.04 24.59
C GLY A 59 23.38 -9.97 25.21
N GLY A 60 23.24 -8.70 24.84
CA GLY A 60 24.18 -7.63 25.23
C GLY A 60 23.49 -6.49 25.97
N GLY A 61 23.38 -6.61 27.30
CA GLY A 61 22.85 -5.54 28.14
C GLY A 61 23.68 -4.26 28.05
N VAL A 62 23.01 -3.15 27.77
CA VAL A 62 23.48 -1.81 28.15
C VAL A 62 22.29 -1.07 28.76
N ALA A 63 22.30 -1.00 30.08
CA ALA A 63 21.45 -0.12 30.86
C ALA A 63 21.88 1.33 30.61
N ALA A 64 20.99 2.16 30.07
CA ALA A 64 21.12 3.61 30.11
C ALA A 64 19.97 4.15 30.98
N THR A 65 20.30 4.41 32.24
CA THR A 65 19.45 5.08 33.22
C THR A 65 19.35 6.57 32.88
N TRP A 66 18.15 7.07 32.64
CA TRP A 66 17.85 8.50 32.78
C TRP A 66 17.04 8.69 34.04
N ALA A 67 17.64 9.38 35.01
CA ALA A 67 17.05 9.73 36.29
C ALA A 67 16.88 11.24 36.38
N TYR A 68 15.71 11.63 36.87
CA TYR A 68 15.28 12.95 37.38
C TYR A 68 14.96 14.07 36.37
N LEU A 69 13.65 14.38 36.26
CA LEU A 69 13.06 15.50 37.02
C LEU A 69 11.52 15.36 37.16
N ASP A 70 11.14 15.36 38.44
CA ASP A 70 9.93 15.84 39.12
C ASP A 70 8.53 15.24 38.90
N ASP A 71 7.97 14.95 40.07
CA ASP A 71 6.72 14.34 40.48
C ASP A 71 5.50 15.19 40.10
N SER A 72 4.60 14.59 39.32
CA SER A 72 3.19 14.98 39.23
C SER A 72 2.40 13.76 38.80
N ASP A 73 2.12 12.91 39.77
CA ASP A 73 0.88 12.14 39.95
C ASP A 73 -0.04 12.08 38.71
N GLN A 74 0.33 11.25 37.73
CA GLN A 74 -0.58 10.70 36.76
C GLN A 74 -0.31 9.20 36.74
N GLY A 75 -1.23 8.44 37.33
CA GLY A 75 -1.19 6.98 37.29
C GLY A 75 -1.06 6.47 35.85
N PRO A 76 -0.67 5.20 35.65
CA PRO A 76 -0.54 4.65 34.31
C PRO A 76 -1.93 4.63 33.65
N VAL A 77 -2.27 5.69 32.93
CA VAL A 77 -3.36 5.69 31.97
C VAL A 77 -2.80 4.96 30.76
N THR A 78 -2.75 3.64 30.84
CA THR A 78 -2.60 2.77 29.68
C THR A 78 -3.94 2.78 28.95
N ALA A 79 -4.32 3.94 28.41
CA ALA A 79 -5.36 4.02 27.39
C ALA A 79 -4.71 3.51 26.11
N THR A 80 -4.72 2.19 25.92
CA THR A 80 -4.56 1.64 24.58
C THR A 80 -5.77 2.13 23.80
N SER A 81 -5.57 3.03 22.85
CA SER A 81 -6.64 3.49 21.97
C SER A 81 -7.37 2.29 21.37
N GLU A 82 -8.70 2.33 21.43
CA GLU A 82 -9.52 1.26 20.87
C GLU A 82 -9.32 1.25 19.34
N PRO A 83 -9.23 0.06 18.71
CA PRO A 83 -9.04 -0.06 17.25
C PRO A 83 -10.00 0.81 16.43
N ASP A 84 -11.24 0.94 16.90
CA ASP A 84 -12.33 1.70 16.30
C ASP A 84 -11.98 3.17 16.02
N GLU A 85 -11.07 3.78 16.78
CA GLU A 85 -10.63 5.18 16.58
C GLU A 85 -9.81 5.37 15.28
N PHE A 86 -9.17 4.31 14.79
CA PHE A 86 -8.35 4.34 13.58
C PHE A 86 -9.13 3.92 12.33
N GLU A 87 -10.24 3.22 12.51
CA GLU A 87 -11.03 2.67 11.42
C GLU A 87 -11.68 3.78 10.60
N GLY A 88 -11.72 3.59 9.28
CA GLY A 88 -12.34 4.57 8.39
C GLY A 88 -11.42 5.03 7.28
N SER A 89 -11.83 6.13 6.65
CA SER A 89 -11.08 6.79 5.58
C SER A 89 -10.58 8.12 6.10
N TRP A 90 -9.30 8.37 5.89
CA TRP A 90 -8.61 9.56 6.35
C TRP A 90 -7.83 10.15 5.17
N SER A 91 -7.74 11.47 5.12
CA SER A 91 -6.92 12.13 4.10
C SER A 91 -6.21 13.35 4.69
N GLY A 92 -5.05 13.70 4.15
CA GLY A 92 -4.32 14.86 4.62
C GLY A 92 -3.05 15.14 3.86
N LEU A 93 -2.50 16.32 4.11
CA LEU A 93 -1.23 16.79 3.54
C LEU A 93 -0.06 16.30 4.40
N MET A 94 0.98 15.80 3.73
CA MET A 94 2.21 15.34 4.35
C MET A 94 3.37 16.27 3.97
N HIS A 95 4.20 16.61 4.95
CA HIS A 95 5.43 17.37 4.75
C HIS A 95 6.62 16.43 4.88
N GLN A 96 7.40 16.28 3.81
CA GLN A 96 8.54 15.36 3.74
C GLN A 96 9.87 16.09 3.96
N VAL A 97 10.73 15.46 4.77
CA VAL A 97 12.11 15.88 5.02
C VAL A 97 13.10 14.74 4.75
N ASN A 98 14.35 15.11 4.43
CA ASN A 98 15.46 14.17 4.30
C ASN A 98 16.12 13.86 5.65
N THR A 99 17.25 13.14 5.61
CA THR A 99 18.05 12.78 6.80
C THR A 99 18.60 13.98 7.56
N GLU A 100 18.84 15.09 6.88
CA GLU A 100 19.35 16.35 7.43
C GLU A 100 18.22 17.22 8.02
N GLY A 101 16.95 16.84 7.78
CA GLY A 101 15.78 17.62 8.18
C GLY A 101 15.39 18.72 7.18
N ASP A 102 16.03 18.77 6.01
CA ASP A 102 15.69 19.73 4.97
C ASP A 102 14.38 19.32 4.29
N PRO A 103 13.47 20.27 3.99
CA PRO A 103 12.25 20.01 3.26
C PRO A 103 12.53 19.49 1.84
N VAL A 104 11.81 18.44 1.44
CA VAL A 104 11.96 17.80 0.12
C VAL A 104 10.69 17.97 -0.73
N ALA A 105 9.52 17.70 -0.15
CA ALA A 105 8.26 17.69 -0.87
C ALA A 105 7.07 17.85 0.08
N GLU A 106 5.94 18.26 -0.49
CA GLU A 106 4.62 18.17 0.13
C GLU A 106 3.72 17.31 -0.75
N TRP A 107 2.90 16.47 -0.15
CA TRP A 107 2.11 15.50 -0.90
C TRP A 107 0.86 15.03 -0.14
N ASP A 108 -0.17 14.65 -0.88
CA ASP A 108 -1.47 14.24 -0.33
C ASP A 108 -1.53 12.74 -0.11
N ALA A 109 -1.86 12.34 1.12
CA ALA A 109 -2.10 10.96 1.52
C ALA A 109 -3.60 10.69 1.68
N GLN A 110 -4.04 9.52 1.23
CA GLN A 110 -5.34 8.95 1.59
C GLN A 110 -5.10 7.58 2.20
N VAL A 111 -5.65 7.34 3.38
CA VAL A 111 -5.51 6.10 4.13
C VAL A 111 -6.89 5.54 4.44
N ARG A 112 -7.10 4.27 4.15
CA ARG A 112 -8.30 3.53 4.55
C ARG A 112 -7.87 2.41 5.49
N ILE A 113 -8.34 2.45 6.73
CA ILE A 113 -8.16 1.38 7.72
C ILE A 113 -9.44 0.54 7.76
N GLU A 114 -9.26 -0.78 7.69
CA GLU A 114 -10.34 -1.76 7.76
C GLU A 114 -10.77 -2.03 9.20
N GLU A 115 -11.95 -2.63 9.37
CA GLU A 115 -12.46 -3.10 10.67
C GLU A 115 -11.42 -4.00 11.38
N GLY A 116 -11.23 -3.77 12.68
CA GLY A 116 -10.21 -4.39 13.53
C GLY A 116 -8.82 -3.73 13.46
N ALA A 117 -8.65 -2.73 12.59
CA ALA A 117 -7.41 -1.97 12.39
C ALA A 117 -6.14 -2.82 12.11
N GLU A 118 -6.30 -4.04 11.59
CA GLU A 118 -5.16 -4.92 11.25
C GLU A 118 -4.64 -4.71 9.83
N ARG A 119 -5.50 -4.20 8.94
CA ARG A 119 -5.21 -3.99 7.52
C ARG A 119 -5.74 -2.65 7.05
N GLY A 120 -5.19 -2.21 5.93
CA GLY A 120 -5.68 -1.03 5.24
C GLY A 120 -5.13 -0.91 3.83
N SER A 121 -5.42 0.23 3.22
CA SER A 121 -4.87 0.63 1.94
C SER A 121 -4.52 2.11 1.98
N THR A 122 -3.62 2.52 1.10
CA THR A 122 -3.22 3.91 0.96
C THR A 122 -3.08 4.29 -0.51
N ALA A 123 -3.31 5.57 -0.79
CA ALA A 123 -2.98 6.20 -2.04
C ALA A 123 -2.20 7.50 -1.77
N TRP A 124 -1.07 7.69 -2.44
CA TRP A 124 -0.32 8.96 -2.43
C TRP A 124 -0.58 9.64 -3.76
N THR A 125 -1.60 10.50 -3.78
CA THR A 125 -2.19 10.97 -5.04
C THR A 125 -1.25 11.87 -5.84
N THR A 126 -0.41 12.66 -5.16
CA THR A 126 0.62 13.50 -5.79
C THR A 126 1.62 12.69 -6.62
N PHE A 127 1.88 11.44 -6.25
CA PHE A 127 2.85 10.56 -6.91
C PHE A 127 2.20 9.43 -7.72
N SER A 128 0.87 9.38 -7.79
CA SER A 128 0.12 8.27 -8.40
C SER A 128 0.48 6.90 -7.82
N CYS A 129 0.88 6.85 -6.54
CA CYS A 129 1.24 5.61 -5.84
C CYS A 129 0.04 5.02 -5.10
N SER A 130 -0.05 3.70 -5.02
CA SER A 130 -0.97 3.02 -4.11
C SER A 130 -0.34 1.78 -3.49
N GLY A 131 -0.82 1.39 -2.31
CA GLY A 131 -0.37 0.17 -1.63
C GLY A 131 -1.32 -0.33 -0.57
N THR A 132 -0.97 -1.48 -0.01
CA THR A 132 -1.65 -2.09 1.15
C THR A 132 -0.89 -1.79 2.43
N LEU A 133 -1.62 -1.75 3.53
CA LEU A 133 -1.11 -1.61 4.89
C LEU A 133 -1.36 -2.90 5.66
N GLU A 134 -0.34 -3.42 6.33
CA GLU A 134 -0.44 -4.55 7.24
C GLU A 134 0.11 -4.14 8.61
N LEU A 135 -0.67 -4.32 9.68
CA LEU A 135 -0.26 -3.96 11.03
C LEU A 135 0.99 -4.77 11.44
N SER A 136 2.07 -4.06 11.76
CA SER A 136 3.34 -4.65 12.19
C SER A 136 3.55 -4.56 13.70
N ALA A 137 3.04 -3.51 14.34
CA ALA A 137 3.15 -3.33 15.79
C ALA A 137 2.02 -2.45 16.36
N ARG A 138 1.77 -2.63 17.66
CA ARG A 138 0.97 -1.72 18.50
C ARG A 138 1.88 -1.21 19.61
N ASP A 139 2.00 0.11 19.75
CA ASP A 139 2.85 0.76 20.75
C ASP A 139 2.05 1.85 21.47
N GLY A 140 1.47 1.50 22.63
CA GLY A 140 0.59 2.40 23.38
C GLY A 140 -0.67 2.78 22.58
N ASP A 141 -0.77 4.06 22.25
CA ASP A 141 -1.82 4.67 21.41
C ASP A 141 -1.42 4.76 19.93
N ARG A 142 -0.32 4.09 19.53
CA ARG A 142 0.21 4.13 18.16
C ARG A 142 0.00 2.81 17.46
N LEU A 143 -0.43 2.88 16.19
CA LEU A 143 -0.47 1.74 15.27
C LEU A 143 0.60 1.90 14.22
N VAL A 144 1.43 0.86 14.05
CA VAL A 144 2.50 0.83 13.06
C VAL A 144 2.13 -0.15 11.97
N TYR A 145 2.16 0.30 10.72
CA TYR A 145 1.82 -0.47 9.53
C TYR A 145 3.01 -0.57 8.60
N THR A 146 3.24 -1.77 8.07
CA THR A 146 4.08 -1.96 6.89
C THR A 146 3.27 -1.62 5.64
N TYR A 147 3.81 -0.71 4.82
CA TYR A 147 3.31 -0.44 3.49
C TYR A 147 3.97 -1.33 2.45
N ILE A 148 3.14 -1.86 1.55
CA ILE A 148 3.56 -2.67 0.41
C ILE A 148 2.96 -2.05 -0.84
N GLU A 149 3.82 -1.62 -1.76
CA GLU A 149 3.41 -1.06 -3.05
C GLU A 149 2.56 -2.05 -3.86
N THR A 150 1.47 -1.54 -4.42
CA THR A 150 0.58 -2.28 -5.34
C THR A 150 0.48 -1.64 -6.72
N SER A 151 0.69 -0.32 -6.83
CA SER A 151 0.77 0.38 -8.11
C SER A 151 1.77 1.54 -8.06
N ASP A 152 2.71 1.52 -9.01
CA ASP A 152 3.66 2.59 -9.30
C ASP A 152 3.81 2.77 -10.83
N PRO A 153 2.89 3.50 -11.48
CA PRO A 153 2.90 3.64 -12.94
C PRO A 153 4.06 4.51 -13.45
N GLU A 154 4.65 5.35 -12.60
CA GLU A 154 5.72 6.29 -12.96
C GLU A 154 7.11 5.83 -12.50
N GLU A 155 7.20 4.65 -11.86
CA GLU A 155 8.42 4.08 -11.25
C GLU A 155 9.07 4.96 -10.16
N ARG A 156 8.26 5.76 -9.45
CA ARG A 156 8.69 6.76 -8.45
C ARG A 156 8.40 6.37 -7.01
N CYS A 157 7.58 5.35 -6.77
CA CYS A 157 7.21 4.95 -5.43
C CYS A 157 8.36 4.21 -4.75
N VAL A 158 8.37 4.25 -3.42
CA VAL A 158 9.23 3.39 -2.61
C VAL A 158 8.61 2.00 -2.53
N ASP A 159 9.45 0.95 -2.56
CA ASP A 159 8.99 -0.45 -2.53
C ASP A 159 8.29 -0.79 -1.19
N GLU A 160 8.88 -0.32 -0.09
CA GLU A 160 8.46 -0.58 1.29
C GLU A 160 8.62 0.72 2.11
N ALA A 161 7.66 0.98 2.98
CA ALA A 161 7.64 2.11 3.90
C ALA A 161 6.91 1.69 5.19
N GLU A 162 7.04 2.48 6.24
CA GLU A 162 6.31 2.29 7.49
C GLU A 162 5.43 3.51 7.75
N LEU A 163 4.17 3.26 8.10
CA LEU A 163 3.22 4.27 8.54
C LEU A 163 2.97 4.09 10.03
N THR A 164 3.21 5.13 10.82
CA THR A 164 2.76 5.20 12.21
C THR A 164 1.57 6.16 12.30
N LEU A 165 0.47 5.69 12.89
CA LEU A 165 -0.73 6.48 13.18
C LEU A 165 -0.94 6.61 14.68
N TRP A 166 -1.38 7.78 15.13
CA TRP A 166 -1.80 8.00 16.51
C TRP A 166 -2.88 9.08 16.59
N PRO A 167 -3.77 9.06 17.59
CA PRO A 167 -4.83 10.03 17.71
C PRO A 167 -4.32 11.47 17.80
N THR A 168 -5.12 12.40 17.28
CA THR A 168 -4.97 13.82 17.63
C THR A 168 -5.74 14.12 18.92
N SER A 169 -5.64 15.35 19.43
CA SER A 169 -6.49 15.80 20.55
C SER A 169 -7.96 16.06 20.13
N GLY A 170 -8.29 15.87 18.86
CA GLY A 170 -9.60 16.12 18.27
C GLY A 170 -9.97 15.03 17.25
N PRO A 171 -10.88 15.32 16.31
CA PRO A 171 -11.09 14.41 15.19
C PRO A 171 -9.83 14.38 14.32
N GLY A 172 -9.36 13.18 13.96
CA GLY A 172 -8.22 13.00 13.08
C GLY A 172 -7.10 12.17 13.69
N LEU A 173 -6.20 11.73 12.81
CA LEU A 173 -5.01 10.96 13.13
C LEU A 173 -3.77 11.74 12.74
N ASN A 174 -2.80 11.81 13.63
CA ASN A 174 -1.45 12.15 13.21
C ASN A 174 -0.85 10.97 12.44
N ALA A 175 -0.09 11.29 11.41
CA ALA A 175 0.56 10.31 10.55
C ALA A 175 2.05 10.61 10.41
N GLU A 176 2.87 9.57 10.50
CA GLU A 176 4.28 9.61 10.15
C GLU A 176 4.58 8.47 9.18
N TRP A 177 5.13 8.83 8.03
CA TRP A 177 5.68 7.91 7.05
C TRP A 177 7.19 7.90 7.15
N THR A 178 7.79 6.72 7.30
CA THR A 178 9.24 6.54 7.15
C THR A 178 9.53 5.63 5.96
N SER A 179 10.47 6.04 5.12
CA SER A 179 10.83 5.27 3.93
C SER A 179 12.30 5.41 3.60
N VAL A 180 12.80 4.51 2.75
CA VAL A 180 14.15 4.57 2.19
C VAL A 180 14.04 4.53 0.67
N THR A 181 14.60 5.53 -0.01
CA THR A 181 14.57 5.59 -1.48
C THR A 181 15.40 4.47 -2.12
N LYS A 182 15.30 4.30 -3.43
CA LYS A 182 16.10 3.31 -4.19
C LYS A 182 17.61 3.57 -4.05
N GLU A 183 17.99 4.81 -3.82
CA GLU A 183 19.36 5.28 -3.61
C GLU A 183 19.86 5.12 -2.16
N GLY A 184 18.97 4.72 -1.24
CA GLY A 184 19.31 4.48 0.16
C GLY A 184 19.11 5.69 1.08
N THR A 185 18.51 6.78 0.60
CA THR A 185 18.23 7.96 1.42
C THR A 185 16.99 7.73 2.27
N ARG A 186 17.09 7.95 3.59
CA ARG A 186 15.93 7.89 4.48
C ARG A 186 15.12 9.18 4.36
N MET A 187 13.81 9.04 4.23
CA MET A 187 12.86 10.15 4.24
C MET A 187 11.86 9.94 5.38
N VAL A 188 11.42 11.05 5.97
CA VAL A 188 10.34 11.08 6.95
C VAL A 188 9.29 12.08 6.47
N SER A 189 8.02 11.70 6.48
CA SER A 189 6.92 12.62 6.16
C SER A 189 5.90 12.64 7.28
N THR A 190 5.54 13.82 7.77
CA THR A 190 4.58 13.99 8.87
C THR A 190 3.40 14.85 8.46
N GLY A 191 2.24 14.60 9.04
CA GLY A 191 1.01 15.32 8.76
C GLY A 191 -0.13 14.88 9.66
N THR A 192 -1.28 15.52 9.50
CA THR A 192 -2.53 15.14 10.16
C THR A 192 -3.52 14.72 9.08
N LEU A 193 -4.28 13.66 9.36
CA LEU A 193 -5.31 13.12 8.51
C LEU A 193 -6.68 13.30 9.17
N ASP A 194 -7.65 13.75 8.40
CA ASP A 194 -9.01 14.10 8.81
C ASP A 194 -10.09 13.46 7.91
#